data_AF-A0A6J2K0G6-F1
#
_entry.id   AF-A0A6J2K0G6-F1
#
_cell.length_a   1.000
_cell.length_b   1.000
_cell.length_c   1.000
_cell.angle_alpha   90.00
_cell.angle_beta   90.00
_cell.angle_gamma   90.00
#
_symmetry.space_group_name_H-M   'P 1'
#
loop_
_entity.id
_entity.type
_entity.pdbx_description
1 polymer ?
#
loop_
_entity_poly.entity_id
_entity_poly.type
_entity_poly.pdbx_seq_one_letter_code
_entity_poly.pdbx_strand_id
1 'polypeptide(L)'
;MYSKVLLSAALLVCVSAQVSMPPGYAEKYPITSQFSRSVRHPRDIHDFVTWDKEMGGGKVFGTLGESDQGLFGKGGYNREFFNDDRGKLTGQAYGTRVLGPGGDSTSYGGRLDWANENAKAAIDLNRQIGGSAGIEASASGVWDLGKNTHLSAGGVVSKEFGHRRPDVGLQAQITHEW
;
A
#
# COMPACT_ATOMS: atom_id res chain seq x y z
N MET A 1 -24.92 11.89 -4.31
CA MET A 1 -24.72 11.01 -5.50
C MET A 1 -23.32 11.14 -6.14
N TYR A 2 -22.31 11.68 -5.44
CA TYR A 2 -20.99 12.00 -6.01
C TYR A 2 -19.85 11.03 -5.64
N SER A 3 -20.07 10.13 -4.67
CA SER A 3 -19.02 9.21 -4.17
C SER A 3 -18.70 8.06 -5.15
N LYS A 4 -19.67 7.65 -5.97
CA LYS A 4 -19.48 6.54 -6.94
C LYS A 4 -18.70 6.93 -8.20
N VAL A 5 -18.60 8.22 -8.51
CA VAL A 5 -17.90 8.72 -9.72
C VAL A 5 -16.39 8.87 -9.48
N LEU A 6 -15.98 9.15 -8.24
CA LEU A 6 -14.56 9.28 -7.88
C LEU A 6 -13.85 7.91 -7.85
N LEU A 7 -14.54 6.86 -7.40
CA LEU A 7 -13.98 5.51 -7.38
C LEU A 7 -13.81 4.90 -8.78
N SER A 8 -14.71 5.20 -9.72
CA SER A 8 -14.58 4.76 -11.11
C SER A 8 -13.52 5.52 -11.90
N ALA A 9 -13.32 6.82 -11.60
CA ALA A 9 -12.27 7.61 -12.24
C ALA A 9 -10.85 7.17 -11.82
N ALA A 10 -10.64 6.80 -10.55
CA ALA A 10 -9.35 6.28 -10.08
C ALA A 10 -9.00 4.92 -10.70
N LEU A 11 -10.00 4.06 -10.92
CA LEU A 11 -9.82 2.78 -11.60
C LEU A 11 -9.53 2.92 -13.11
N LEU A 12 -10.10 3.94 -13.78
CA LEU A 12 -9.83 4.21 -15.20
C LEU A 12 -8.42 4.77 -15.47
N VAL A 13 -7.81 5.51 -14.53
CA VAL A 13 -6.42 5.98 -14.67
C VAL A 13 -5.42 4.82 -14.61
N CYS A 14 -5.70 3.76 -13.86
CA CYS A 14 -4.82 2.59 -13.77
C CYS A 14 -4.93 1.63 -14.96
N VAL A 15 -6.02 1.69 -15.75
CA VAL A 15 -6.26 0.78 -16.89
C VAL A 15 -5.94 1.44 -18.25
N SER A 16 -5.88 2.77 -18.32
CA SER A 16 -5.61 3.50 -19.58
C SER A 16 -4.13 3.79 -19.84
N ALA A 17 -3.20 3.31 -19.00
CA ALA A 17 -1.77 3.43 -19.26
C ALA A 17 -1.28 2.37 -20.26
N GLN A 18 -2.01 2.13 -21.34
CA GLN A 18 -1.41 1.64 -22.57
C GLN A 18 -0.84 2.87 -23.27
N VAL A 19 0.46 3.06 -23.11
CA VAL A 19 1.21 4.18 -23.68
C VAL A 19 1.15 4.08 -25.21
N SER A 20 0.18 4.75 -25.83
CA SER A 20 0.28 5.12 -27.24
C SER A 20 1.32 6.23 -27.32
N MET A 21 2.58 5.85 -27.56
CA MET A 21 3.63 6.82 -27.85
C MET A 21 3.39 7.35 -29.26
N PRO A 22 3.16 8.66 -29.44
CA PRO A 22 3.10 9.24 -30.79
C PRO A 22 4.46 9.05 -31.48
N PRO A 23 4.49 8.78 -32.80
CA PRO A 23 5.74 8.66 -33.54
C PRO A 23 6.55 9.96 -33.39
N GLY A 24 7.79 9.86 -32.90
CA GLY A 24 8.70 10.99 -32.64
C GLY A 24 8.84 11.43 -31.18
N TYR A 25 8.10 10.85 -30.22
CA TYR A 25 8.21 11.23 -28.79
C TYR A 25 9.59 10.90 -28.19
N ALA A 26 10.17 9.77 -28.59
CA ALA A 26 11.50 9.32 -28.15
C ALA A 26 12.65 10.23 -28.66
N GLU A 27 12.45 10.91 -29.80
CA GLU A 27 13.44 11.85 -30.37
C GLU A 27 13.38 13.23 -29.69
N LYS A 28 12.20 13.65 -29.21
CA LYS A 28 12.00 14.98 -28.61
C LYS A 28 12.43 15.07 -27.14
N TYR A 29 12.44 13.94 -26.43
CA TYR A 29 12.83 13.87 -25.01
C TYR A 29 13.80 12.69 -24.80
N PRO A 30 15.10 12.86 -25.13
CA PRO A 30 16.09 11.85 -24.76
C PRO A 30 16.10 11.72 -23.24
N ILE A 31 15.71 10.54 -22.75
CA ILE A 31 15.70 10.22 -21.31
C ILE A 31 17.15 10.03 -20.90
N THR A 32 17.84 11.15 -20.67
CA THR A 32 19.18 11.15 -20.12
C THR A 32 19.28 12.36 -19.20
N SER A 33 19.62 12.10 -17.93
CA SER A 33 20.17 13.08 -16.97
C SER A 33 19.27 14.02 -16.16
N GLN A 34 18.10 13.60 -15.62
CA GLN A 34 17.42 14.42 -14.57
C GLN A 34 16.91 13.70 -13.31
N PHE A 35 17.15 12.39 -13.12
CA PHE A 35 16.73 11.67 -11.90
C PHE A 35 17.86 11.44 -10.89
N SER A 36 18.81 12.38 -10.77
CA SER A 36 19.91 12.29 -9.81
C SER A 36 19.77 13.32 -8.68
N ARG A 37 19.21 12.93 -7.53
CA ARG A 37 19.75 13.31 -6.21
C ARG A 37 19.02 12.63 -5.04
N SER A 38 19.44 11.41 -4.76
CA SER A 38 19.76 10.91 -3.41
C SER A 38 20.33 9.49 -3.55
N VAL A 39 21.44 9.36 -4.27
CA VAL A 39 22.17 8.09 -4.41
C VAL A 39 23.01 7.90 -3.15
N ARG A 40 22.56 7.05 -2.22
CA ARG A 40 23.47 6.45 -1.22
C ARG A 40 24.26 5.36 -1.95
N HIS A 41 25.59 5.52 -1.99
CA HIS A 41 26.62 4.56 -2.41
C HIS A 41 26.51 3.94 -3.84
N PRO A 42 27.47 4.22 -4.75
CA PRO A 42 27.51 3.70 -6.12
C PRO A 42 27.77 2.19 -6.31
N ARG A 43 27.72 1.35 -5.27
CA ARG A 43 28.08 -0.09 -5.38
C ARG A 43 26.89 -1.07 -5.40
N ASP A 44 25.67 -0.62 -5.07
CA ASP A 44 24.48 -1.51 -5.01
C ASP A 44 23.46 -1.23 -6.13
N ILE A 45 23.85 -0.53 -7.20
CA ILE A 45 22.94 -0.03 -8.26
C ILE A 45 22.55 -1.12 -9.28
N HIS A 46 23.09 -2.34 -9.19
CA HIS A 46 22.91 -3.31 -10.27
C HIS A 46 21.57 -4.05 -10.30
N ASP A 47 20.86 -4.13 -9.16
CA ASP A 47 19.74 -5.07 -9.05
C ASP A 47 18.38 -4.39 -8.83
N PHE A 48 18.32 -3.14 -8.38
CA PHE A 48 17.05 -2.42 -8.20
C PHE A 48 17.18 -0.89 -8.13
N VAL A 49 16.13 -0.20 -8.57
CA VAL A 49 15.93 1.25 -8.50
C VAL A 49 14.69 1.53 -7.66
N THR A 50 14.83 2.35 -6.62
CA THR A 50 13.71 2.79 -5.77
C THR A 50 13.49 4.29 -5.91
N TRP A 51 12.24 4.71 -5.94
CA TRP A 51 11.85 6.12 -5.89
C TRP A 51 10.82 6.36 -4.79
N ASP A 52 10.87 7.57 -4.25
CA ASP A 52 9.92 8.08 -3.28
C ASP A 52 9.77 9.59 -3.53
N LYS A 53 8.56 10.07 -3.79
CA LYS A 53 8.29 11.45 -4.17
C LYS A 53 6.92 11.93 -3.71
N GLU A 54 6.90 13.10 -3.08
CA GLU A 54 5.68 13.83 -2.76
C GLU A 54 5.00 14.34 -4.05
N MET A 55 3.73 13.99 -4.25
CA MET A 55 2.88 14.37 -5.37
C MET A 55 1.40 14.40 -4.96
N GLY A 56 0.65 15.43 -5.38
CA GLY A 56 -0.82 15.41 -5.26
C GLY A 56 -1.39 15.40 -3.83
N GLY A 57 -0.64 15.92 -2.85
CA GLY A 57 -1.03 15.89 -1.44
C GLY A 57 -0.80 14.54 -0.75
N GLY A 58 0.06 13.71 -1.33
CA GLY A 58 0.52 12.44 -0.77
C GLY A 58 1.85 12.07 -1.40
N LYS A 59 2.21 10.80 -1.29
CA LYS A 59 3.54 10.27 -1.60
C LYS A 59 3.45 9.09 -2.55
N VAL A 60 4.07 9.21 -3.71
CA VAL A 60 4.24 8.14 -4.70
C VAL A 60 5.57 7.45 -4.40
N PHE A 61 5.54 6.13 -4.27
CA PHE A 61 6.73 5.32 -4.01
C PHE A 61 6.75 4.10 -4.93
N GLY A 62 7.92 3.54 -5.14
CA GLY A 62 8.05 2.29 -5.86
C GLY A 62 9.48 1.80 -6.00
N THR A 63 9.60 0.56 -6.42
CA THR A 63 10.86 -0.12 -6.70
C THR A 63 10.69 -0.93 -7.97
N LEU A 64 11.66 -0.83 -8.88
CA LEU A 64 11.86 -1.75 -9.99
C LEU A 64 13.16 -2.48 -9.76
N GLY A 65 13.23 -3.76 -10.10
CA GLY A 65 14.46 -4.52 -9.99
C GLY A 65 14.44 -5.79 -10.80
N GLU A 66 15.60 -6.41 -10.84
CA GLU A 66 15.88 -7.65 -11.52
C GLU A 66 16.60 -8.59 -10.55
N SER A 67 16.38 -9.88 -10.73
CA SER A 67 17.06 -10.94 -10.01
C SER A 67 17.27 -12.13 -10.96
N ASP A 68 18.08 -13.11 -10.55
CA ASP A 68 18.24 -14.38 -11.28
C ASP A 68 16.91 -15.12 -11.52
N GLN A 69 15.85 -14.76 -10.78
CA GLN A 69 14.52 -15.35 -10.86
C GLN A 69 13.52 -14.47 -11.64
N GLY A 70 13.96 -13.34 -12.21
CA GLY A 70 13.16 -12.48 -13.07
C GLY A 70 13.07 -11.02 -12.65
N LEU A 71 12.22 -10.27 -13.36
CA LEU A 71 11.97 -8.84 -13.16
C LEU A 71 10.84 -8.63 -12.15
N PHE A 72 11.00 -7.67 -11.25
CA PHE A 72 9.94 -7.29 -10.33
C PHE A 72 9.75 -5.78 -10.29
N GLY A 73 8.51 -5.38 -10.09
CA GLY A 73 8.11 -4.01 -9.88
C GLY A 73 7.09 -3.93 -8.77
N LYS A 74 7.23 -2.92 -7.91
CA LYS A 74 6.23 -2.54 -6.92
C LYS A 74 6.08 -1.03 -6.93
N GLY A 75 4.87 -0.56 -6.71
CA GLY A 75 4.59 0.86 -6.63
C GLY A 75 3.34 1.13 -5.85
N GLY A 76 3.20 2.35 -5.38
CA GLY A 76 2.00 2.77 -4.68
C GLY A 76 1.95 4.26 -4.45
N TYR A 77 0.80 4.66 -3.93
CA TYR A 77 0.49 6.01 -3.53
C TYR A 77 -0.06 5.97 -2.11
N ASN A 78 0.54 6.75 -1.22
CA ASN A 78 0.07 6.95 0.14
C ASN A 78 -0.42 8.37 0.32
N ARG A 79 -1.53 8.57 1.02
CA ARG A 79 -2.08 9.89 1.31
C ARG A 79 -2.62 9.95 2.72
N GLU A 80 -2.26 11.01 3.43
CA GLU A 80 -2.94 11.40 4.65
C GLU A 80 -4.20 12.20 4.29
N PHE A 81 -5.36 11.74 4.77
CA PHE A 81 -6.62 12.44 4.56
C PHE A 81 -6.88 13.49 5.63
N PHE A 82 -6.58 13.16 6.89
CA PHE A 82 -6.61 14.09 8.00
C PHE A 82 -5.69 13.59 9.12
N ASN A 83 -5.28 14.55 9.94
CA ASN A 83 -4.54 14.34 11.17
C ASN A 83 -4.95 15.48 12.11
N ASP A 84 -6.03 15.26 12.84
CA ASP A 84 -6.65 16.22 13.75
C ASP A 84 -7.07 15.53 15.05
N ASP A 85 -7.82 16.22 15.91
CA ASP A 85 -8.26 15.71 17.22
C ASP A 85 -9.08 14.40 17.13
N ARG A 86 -9.57 14.03 15.93
CA ARG A 86 -10.27 12.75 15.68
C ARG A 86 -9.30 11.60 15.41
N GLY A 87 -8.01 11.88 15.33
CA GLY A 87 -6.94 10.95 14.97
C GLY A 87 -6.35 11.21 13.58
N LYS A 88 -5.58 10.24 13.10
CA LYS A 88 -4.90 10.22 11.81
C LYS A 88 -5.52 9.16 10.91
N LEU A 89 -5.95 9.57 9.71
CA LEU A 89 -6.44 8.67 8.67
C LEU A 89 -5.51 8.71 7.46
N THR A 90 -4.92 7.57 7.12
CA THR A 90 -4.06 7.40 5.95
C THR A 90 -4.60 6.33 5.02
N GLY A 91 -4.63 6.62 3.72
CA GLY A 91 -4.98 5.67 2.68
C GLY A 91 -3.79 5.40 1.77
N GLN A 92 -3.62 4.13 1.42
CA GLN A 92 -2.60 3.67 0.51
C GLN A 92 -3.25 2.84 -0.60
N ALA A 93 -2.79 3.03 -1.83
CA ALA A 93 -3.01 2.10 -2.94
C ALA A 93 -1.64 1.57 -3.37
N TYR A 94 -1.55 0.28 -3.67
CA TYR A 94 -0.30 -0.35 -4.04
C TYR A 94 -0.52 -1.44 -5.09
N GLY A 95 0.53 -1.77 -5.81
CA GLY A 95 0.54 -2.85 -6.78
C GLY A 95 1.94 -3.39 -7.01
N THR A 96 2.00 -4.66 -7.38
CA THR A 96 3.23 -5.34 -7.75
C THR A 96 3.03 -6.13 -9.04
N ARG A 97 4.12 -6.30 -9.77
CA ARG A 97 4.22 -7.18 -10.92
C ARG A 97 5.54 -7.91 -10.85
N VAL A 98 5.51 -9.22 -11.03
CA VAL A 98 6.69 -10.07 -11.11
C VAL A 98 6.61 -10.85 -12.41
N LEU A 99 7.69 -10.84 -13.18
CA LEU A 99 7.88 -11.57 -14.41
C LEU A 99 9.04 -12.54 -14.18
N GLY A 100 8.78 -13.83 -14.20
CA GLY A 100 9.82 -14.82 -13.89
C GLY A 100 9.59 -16.18 -14.56
N PRO A 101 10.59 -17.06 -14.57
CA PRO A 101 10.52 -18.36 -15.23
C PRO A 101 9.40 -19.26 -14.69
N GLY A 102 9.00 -19.07 -13.43
CA GLY A 102 7.90 -19.79 -12.78
C GLY A 102 6.50 -19.22 -13.08
N GLY A 103 6.40 -18.16 -13.87
CA GLY A 103 5.14 -17.51 -14.26
C GLY A 103 5.03 -16.06 -13.79
N ASP A 104 4.20 -15.31 -14.51
CA ASP A 104 3.93 -13.90 -14.21
C ASP A 104 2.89 -13.77 -13.11
N SER A 105 3.14 -12.87 -12.15
CA SER A 105 2.15 -12.49 -11.16
C SER A 105 1.94 -10.98 -11.16
N THR A 106 0.70 -10.58 -10.93
CA THR A 106 0.34 -9.18 -10.73
C THR A 106 -0.64 -9.13 -9.57
N SER A 107 -0.31 -8.34 -8.55
CA SER A 107 -1.21 -8.09 -7.44
C SER A 107 -1.38 -6.59 -7.21
N TYR A 108 -2.52 -6.22 -6.67
CA TYR A 108 -2.83 -4.84 -6.32
C TYR A 108 -3.75 -4.83 -5.11
N GLY A 109 -3.72 -3.72 -4.39
CA GLY A 109 -4.50 -3.56 -3.19
C GLY A 109 -4.59 -2.12 -2.74
N GLY A 110 -5.37 -1.96 -1.68
CA GLY A 110 -5.55 -0.68 -1.02
C GLY A 110 -5.76 -0.89 0.46
N ARG A 111 -5.12 -0.06 1.26
CA ARG A 111 -5.18 -0.09 2.70
C ARG A 111 -5.65 1.26 3.23
N LEU A 112 -6.50 1.22 4.24
CA LEU A 112 -6.93 2.39 4.99
C LEU A 112 -6.60 2.15 6.46
N ASP A 113 -5.80 3.03 7.05
CA ASP A 113 -5.40 2.98 8.45
C ASP A 113 -5.94 4.23 9.15
N TRP A 114 -6.65 4.02 10.26
CA TRP A 114 -7.09 5.06 11.18
C TRP A 114 -6.48 4.78 12.55
N ALA A 115 -5.95 5.81 13.21
CA ALA A 115 -5.48 5.71 14.59
C ALA A 115 -5.68 7.01 15.35
N ASN A 116 -6.00 6.90 16.64
CA ASN A 116 -5.93 7.99 17.60
C ASN A 116 -5.10 7.54 18.82
N GLU A 117 -5.09 8.33 19.90
CA GLU A 117 -4.31 8.04 21.10
C GLU A 117 -4.70 6.71 21.79
N ASN A 118 -5.95 6.28 21.64
CA ASN A 118 -6.50 5.15 22.38
C ASN A 118 -6.94 3.98 21.49
N ALA A 119 -6.95 4.14 20.17
CA ALA A 119 -7.51 3.16 19.26
C ALA A 119 -6.86 3.21 17.88
N LYS A 120 -6.86 2.07 17.22
CA LYS A 120 -6.43 1.91 15.83
C LYS A 120 -7.37 0.96 15.11
N ALA A 121 -7.63 1.24 13.85
CA ALA A 121 -8.38 0.39 12.95
C ALA A 121 -7.72 0.41 11.58
N ALA A 122 -7.67 -0.74 10.90
CA ALA A 122 -7.16 -0.82 9.55
C ALA A 122 -8.01 -1.76 8.71
N ILE A 123 -8.17 -1.43 7.43
CA ILE A 123 -8.81 -2.29 6.43
C ILE A 123 -7.89 -2.38 5.22
N ASP A 124 -7.57 -3.58 4.79
CA ASP A 124 -6.74 -3.89 3.63
C ASP A 124 -7.54 -4.76 2.65
N LEU A 125 -7.51 -4.39 1.38
CA LEU A 125 -8.10 -5.13 0.28
C LEU A 125 -6.98 -5.47 -0.69
N ASN A 126 -6.86 -6.74 -1.06
CA ASN A 126 -5.87 -7.17 -2.04
C ASN A 126 -6.48 -8.12 -3.09
N ARG A 127 -5.86 -8.14 -4.27
CA ARG A 127 -6.24 -9.00 -5.39
C ARG A 127 -5.00 -9.39 -6.17
N GLN A 128 -4.90 -10.67 -6.50
CA GLN A 128 -3.99 -11.18 -7.52
C GLN A 128 -4.76 -11.44 -8.83
N ILE A 129 -4.24 -10.97 -9.96
CA ILE A 129 -4.80 -11.28 -11.28
C ILE A 129 -4.56 -12.77 -11.56
N GLY A 130 -5.63 -13.50 -11.90
CA GLY A 130 -5.58 -14.95 -12.06
C GLY A 130 -5.47 -15.74 -10.75
N GLY A 131 -5.46 -15.06 -9.60
CA GLY A 131 -5.37 -15.66 -8.27
C GLY A 131 -6.51 -15.24 -7.35
N SER A 132 -6.24 -15.24 -6.04
CA SER A 132 -7.22 -14.92 -5.02
C SER A 132 -7.39 -13.41 -4.79
N ALA A 133 -8.49 -13.07 -4.12
CA ALA A 133 -8.66 -11.77 -3.49
C ALA A 133 -8.76 -11.96 -1.99
N GLY A 134 -8.37 -10.96 -1.22
CA GLY A 134 -8.51 -10.95 0.23
C GLY A 134 -9.05 -9.62 0.73
N ILE A 135 -9.70 -9.69 1.89
CA ILE A 135 -9.94 -8.54 2.75
C ILE A 135 -9.38 -8.87 4.14
N GLU A 136 -8.70 -7.92 4.75
CA GLU A 136 -8.32 -7.95 6.15
C GLU A 136 -8.84 -6.70 6.84
N ALA A 137 -9.46 -6.86 7.99
CA ALA A 137 -9.89 -5.77 8.85
C ALA A 137 -9.35 -6.01 10.25
N SER A 138 -8.83 -4.96 10.88
CA SER A 138 -8.32 -4.99 12.24
C SER A 138 -8.82 -3.79 13.02
N ALA A 139 -9.05 -3.98 14.31
CA ALA A 139 -9.38 -2.90 15.23
C ALA A 139 -8.83 -3.25 16.61
N SER A 140 -8.29 -2.26 17.32
CA SER A 140 -7.87 -2.42 18.72
C SER A 140 -7.95 -1.11 19.47
N GLY A 141 -8.16 -1.18 20.78
CA GLY A 141 -8.21 -0.04 21.68
C GLY A 141 -7.44 -0.30 22.98
N VAL A 142 -7.10 0.81 23.64
CA VAL A 142 -6.47 0.89 24.96
C VAL A 142 -7.31 1.82 25.82
N TRP A 143 -7.68 1.34 27.00
CA TRP A 143 -8.45 2.04 28.01
C TRP A 143 -7.65 2.11 29.30
N ASP A 144 -7.43 3.33 29.78
CA ASP A 144 -6.79 3.58 31.06
C ASP A 144 -7.83 3.40 32.18
N LEU A 145 -7.69 2.32 32.94
CA LEU A 145 -8.58 2.02 34.08
C LEU A 145 -8.12 2.73 35.37
N GLY A 146 -6.93 3.33 35.34
CA GLY A 146 -6.34 4.10 36.42
C GLY A 146 -4.96 4.61 36.02
N LYS A 147 -4.23 5.26 36.95
CA LYS A 147 -2.90 5.83 36.67
C LYS A 147 -1.84 4.81 36.27
N ASN A 148 -2.04 3.55 36.65
CA ASN A 148 -1.08 2.46 36.55
C ASN A 148 -1.67 1.22 35.87
N THR A 149 -2.91 1.29 35.37
CA THR A 149 -3.62 0.11 34.85
C THR A 149 -4.16 0.39 33.46
N HIS A 150 -3.68 -0.37 32.49
CA HIS A 150 -4.07 -0.27 31.09
C HIS A 150 -4.75 -1.56 30.64
N LEU A 151 -5.96 -1.45 30.12
CA LEU A 151 -6.65 -2.53 29.42
C LEU A 151 -6.50 -2.30 27.92
N SER A 152 -6.01 -3.30 27.19
CA SER A 152 -6.00 -3.28 25.73
C SER A 152 -6.78 -4.47 25.19
N ALA A 153 -7.54 -4.25 24.12
CA ALA A 153 -8.24 -5.30 23.41
C ALA A 153 -8.28 -5.02 21.91
N GLY A 154 -8.27 -6.05 21.10
CA GLY A 154 -8.33 -5.92 19.66
C GLY A 154 -8.68 -7.23 18.97
N GLY A 155 -8.89 -7.11 17.66
CA GLY A 155 -9.19 -8.23 16.81
C GLY A 155 -8.78 -7.98 15.37
N VAL A 156 -8.65 -9.09 14.66
CA VAL A 156 -8.40 -9.17 13.23
C VAL A 156 -9.44 -10.11 12.64
N VAL A 157 -9.98 -9.74 11.49
CA VAL A 157 -10.77 -10.62 10.63
C VAL A 157 -10.15 -10.57 9.25
N SER A 158 -9.72 -11.71 8.73
CA SER A 158 -9.26 -11.83 7.35
C SER A 158 -10.11 -12.85 6.60
N LYS A 159 -10.33 -12.59 5.32
CA LYS A 159 -11.09 -13.47 4.45
C LYS A 159 -10.50 -13.45 3.05
N GLU A 160 -10.07 -14.61 2.60
CA GLU A 160 -9.79 -14.87 1.20
C GLU A 160 -11.10 -15.18 0.46
N PHE A 161 -11.35 -14.52 -0.67
CA PHE A 161 -12.54 -14.71 -1.47
C PHE A 161 -12.36 -15.90 -2.42
N GLY A 162 -13.36 -16.78 -2.44
CA GLY A 162 -13.40 -17.95 -3.32
C GLY A 162 -12.87 -19.24 -2.68
N HIS A 163 -12.04 -19.15 -1.64
CA HIS A 163 -11.52 -20.30 -0.91
C HIS A 163 -11.38 -19.93 0.58
N ARG A 164 -11.56 -20.92 1.48
CA ARG A 164 -11.48 -20.82 2.96
C ARG A 164 -12.60 -20.07 3.69
N ARG A 165 -12.75 -20.43 4.97
CA ARG A 165 -13.58 -19.71 5.95
C ARG A 165 -12.83 -18.45 6.41
N PRO A 166 -13.54 -17.42 6.89
CA PRO A 166 -12.89 -16.26 7.49
C PRO A 166 -12.04 -16.67 8.70
N ASP A 167 -10.84 -16.13 8.79
CA ASP A 167 -9.97 -16.27 9.95
C ASP A 167 -10.22 -15.10 10.90
N VAL A 168 -10.40 -15.41 12.18
CA VAL A 168 -10.72 -14.42 13.21
C VAL A 168 -9.74 -14.57 14.36
N GLY A 169 -9.05 -13.48 14.68
CA GLY A 169 -8.17 -13.36 15.84
C GLY A 169 -8.71 -12.34 16.82
N LEU A 170 -8.65 -12.67 18.11
CA LEU A 170 -8.99 -11.75 19.20
C LEU A 170 -7.84 -11.74 20.21
N GLN A 171 -7.51 -10.58 20.73
CA GLN A 171 -6.49 -10.40 21.76
C GLN A 171 -7.00 -9.42 22.82
N ALA A 172 -6.74 -9.73 24.08
CA ALA A 172 -6.94 -8.81 25.20
C ALA A 172 -5.77 -8.93 26.17
N GLN A 173 -5.32 -7.81 26.72
CA GLN A 173 -4.22 -7.73 27.67
C GLN A 173 -4.50 -6.66 28.71
N ILE A 174 -4.20 -6.97 29.98
CA ILE A 174 -4.20 -6.02 31.08
C ILE A 174 -2.76 -5.86 31.55
N THR A 175 -2.28 -4.62 31.58
CA THR A 175 -0.94 -4.26 32.07
C THR A 175 -1.10 -3.41 33.33
N HIS A 176 -0.34 -3.73 34.37
CA HIS A 176 -0.26 -2.94 35.60
C HIS A 176 1.19 -2.56 35.88
N GLU A 177 1.47 -1.26 35.97
CA GLU A 177 2.79 -0.71 36.27
C GLU A 177 2.90 -0.41 37.77
N TRP A 178 3.93 -0.95 38.43
CA TRP A 178 4.13 -0.87 39.89
C TRP A 178 4.98 0.34 40.27
#